data_AF-A0A170XY67-F1
#
_entry.id   AF-A0A170XY67-F1
#
_cell.length_a   1.000
_cell.length_b   1.000
_cell.length_c   1.000
_cell.angle_alpha   90.00
_cell.angle_beta   90.00
_cell.angle_gamma   90.00
#
_symmetry.space_group_name_H-M   'P 1'
#
loop_
_entity.id
_entity.type
_entity.pdbx_description
1 polymer ?
#
loop_
_entity_poly.entity_id
_entity_poly.type
_entity_poly.pdbx_seq_one_letter_code
_entity_poly.pdbx_strand_id
1 'polypeptide(L)'
;MACALAKIPSLADKSIVLIEGSPQQNFIQSKNYSNRVSAISPFSKKLIERLGIWKHVERYQEVHNLKIWGLYPDSFLEIDNSEDGIVAYVVENSDIMQAISKEIQSIPNLKVLYKKNITNVNIKNMNSLTSLPAITLDDGSEHQCMLLVGADGVNSKVRKA
;
A
#
# COMPACT_ATOMS: atom_id res chain seq x y z
N MET A 1 3.17 -1.10 1.48
CA MET A 1 4.31 -1.15 2.42
C MET A 1 5.09 -2.46 2.33
N ALA A 2 4.47 -3.64 2.56
CA ALA A 2 5.19 -4.92 2.54
C ALA A 2 5.99 -5.19 1.24
N CYS A 3 5.40 -4.92 0.07
CA CYS A 3 6.09 -4.97 -1.23
C CYS A 3 7.35 -4.09 -1.26
N ALA A 4 7.27 -2.87 -0.72
CA ALA A 4 8.40 -1.96 -0.67
C ALA A 4 9.51 -2.50 0.21
N LEU A 5 9.19 -2.93 1.44
CA LEU A 5 10.16 -3.51 2.37
C LEU A 5 10.86 -4.73 1.78
N ALA A 6 10.11 -5.60 1.10
CA ALA A 6 10.65 -6.82 0.52
C ALA A 6 11.59 -6.58 -0.67
N LYS A 7 11.55 -5.40 -1.28
CA LYS A 7 12.41 -4.99 -2.39
C LYS A 7 13.58 -4.11 -1.98
N ILE A 8 13.72 -3.80 -0.70
CA ILE A 8 14.89 -3.04 -0.20
C ILE A 8 16.08 -4.00 -0.12
N PRO A 9 17.23 -3.69 -0.78
CA PRO A 9 18.40 -4.58 -0.80
C PRO A 9 18.93 -4.96 0.59
N SER A 10 18.89 -4.03 1.56
CA SER A 10 19.35 -4.28 2.93
C SER A 10 18.43 -5.20 3.75
N LEU A 11 17.26 -5.56 3.23
CA LEU A 11 16.31 -6.49 3.85
C LEU A 11 16.14 -7.78 3.02
N ALA A 12 16.98 -7.99 2.01
CA ALA A 12 16.86 -9.15 1.11
C ALA A 12 17.04 -10.49 1.82
N ASP A 13 17.80 -10.53 2.93
CA ASP A 13 18.02 -11.71 3.77
C ASP A 13 16.94 -11.90 4.85
N LYS A 14 15.95 -10.99 4.94
CA LYS A 14 14.89 -11.04 5.94
C LYS A 14 13.60 -11.61 5.35
N SER A 15 12.93 -12.45 6.14
CA SER A 15 11.57 -12.90 5.85
C SER A 15 10.56 -11.84 6.29
N ILE A 16 9.58 -11.59 5.43
CA ILE A 16 8.52 -10.62 5.66
C ILE A 16 7.18 -11.34 5.61
N VAL A 17 6.35 -11.10 6.63
CA VAL A 17 4.98 -11.64 6.70
C VAL A 17 4.00 -10.47 6.71
N LEU A 18 3.10 -10.44 5.73
CA LEU A 18 1.95 -9.52 5.69
C LEU A 18 0.73 -10.25 6.24
N ILE A 19 0.09 -9.66 7.25
CA ILE A 19 -1.19 -10.13 7.79
C ILE A 19 -2.32 -9.37 7.09
N GLU A 20 -3.22 -10.09 6.43
CA GLU A 20 -4.37 -9.52 5.71
C GLU A 20 -5.67 -10.16 6.23
N GLY A 21 -6.58 -9.33 6.74
CA GLY A 21 -7.87 -9.77 7.28
C GLY A 21 -8.84 -10.23 6.19
N SER A 22 -8.68 -9.71 4.98
CA SER A 22 -9.50 -10.06 3.82
C SER A 22 -9.05 -11.38 3.18
N PRO A 23 -9.94 -12.09 2.45
CA PRO A 23 -9.50 -13.14 1.54
C PRO A 23 -8.62 -12.57 0.43
N GLN A 24 -7.79 -13.41 -0.17
CA GLN A 24 -7.12 -13.08 -1.41
C GLN A 24 -8.18 -12.75 -2.47
N GLN A 25 -8.14 -11.52 -2.97
CA GLN A 25 -9.08 -11.07 -4.00
C GLN A 25 -8.55 -11.41 -5.38
N ASN A 26 -9.38 -12.09 -6.16
CA ASN A 26 -9.19 -12.20 -7.61
C ASN A 26 -9.79 -10.96 -8.25
N PHE A 27 -8.96 -9.96 -8.49
CA PHE A 27 -9.39 -8.78 -9.22
C PHE A 27 -9.62 -9.18 -10.68
N ILE A 28 -10.89 -9.16 -11.11
CA ILE A 28 -11.27 -9.31 -12.51
C ILE A 28 -11.56 -7.90 -13.01
N GLN A 29 -10.90 -7.50 -14.10
CA GLN A 29 -11.10 -6.18 -14.66
C GLN A 29 -12.54 -6.07 -15.18
N SER A 30 -13.31 -5.18 -14.55
CA SER A 30 -14.67 -4.90 -14.97
C SER A 30 -14.67 -4.15 -16.30
N LYS A 31 -15.68 -4.40 -17.15
CA LYS A 31 -15.92 -3.57 -18.33
C LYS A 31 -16.35 -2.14 -17.96
N ASN A 32 -17.01 -1.99 -16.81
CA ASN A 32 -17.45 -0.69 -16.31
C ASN A 32 -16.35 -0.04 -15.46
N TYR A 33 -16.29 1.29 -15.49
CA TYR A 33 -15.38 2.07 -14.67
C TYR A 33 -15.78 2.02 -13.19
N SER A 34 -14.78 1.99 -12.31
CA SER A 34 -14.97 2.09 -10.86
C SER A 34 -15.06 3.55 -10.41
N ASN A 35 -16.00 3.88 -9.52
CA ASN A 35 -16.08 5.20 -8.89
C ASN A 35 -14.99 5.42 -7.83
N ARG A 36 -14.25 4.38 -7.43
CA ARG A 36 -13.16 4.48 -6.47
C ARG A 36 -11.83 4.63 -7.21
N VAL A 37 -11.42 5.87 -7.39
CA VAL A 37 -10.17 6.25 -8.04
C VAL A 37 -9.23 6.98 -7.07
N SER A 38 -7.95 6.99 -7.41
CA SER A 38 -6.92 7.79 -6.75
C SER A 38 -6.20 8.64 -7.79
N ALA A 39 -5.99 9.92 -7.48
CA ALA A 39 -5.09 10.78 -8.23
C ALA A 39 -3.65 10.55 -7.73
N ILE A 40 -2.88 9.76 -8.48
CA ILE A 40 -1.49 9.45 -8.18
C ILE A 40 -0.61 10.56 -8.76
N SER A 41 0.21 11.20 -7.92
CA SER A 41 1.18 12.20 -8.39
C SER A 41 2.32 11.56 -9.19
N PRO A 42 3.03 12.31 -10.06
CA PRO A 42 4.21 11.80 -10.78
C PRO A 42 5.28 11.20 -9.86
N PHE A 43 5.49 11.79 -8.68
CA PHE A 43 6.43 11.25 -7.68
C PHE A 43 5.99 9.88 -7.15
N SER A 44 4.71 9.73 -6.80
CA SER A 44 4.16 8.44 -6.36
C SER A 44 4.20 7.40 -7.49
N LYS A 45 3.96 7.80 -8.73
CA LYS A 45 4.09 6.93 -9.91
C LYS A 45 5.52 6.40 -10.05
N LYS A 46 6.53 7.27 -9.96
CA LYS A 46 7.96 6.88 -9.97
C LYS A 46 8.29 5.87 -8.85
N LEU A 47 7.72 6.03 -7.66
CA LEU A 47 7.89 5.06 -6.58
C LEU A 47 7.25 3.70 -6.94
N ILE A 48 6.00 3.70 -7.41
CA ILE A 48 5.26 2.48 -7.79
C ILE A 48 5.95 1.76 -8.96
N GLU A 49 6.51 2.49 -9.91
CA GLU A 49 7.35 1.98 -11.01
C GLU A 49 8.62 1.30 -10.49
N ARG A 50 9.37 1.94 -9.59
CA ARG A 50 10.56 1.34 -8.95
C ARG A 50 10.24 0.08 -8.17
N LEU A 51 9.05 0.02 -7.59
CA LEU A 51 8.54 -1.18 -6.93
C LEU A 51 8.05 -2.25 -7.91
N GLY A 52 8.13 -2.03 -9.22
CA GLY A 52 7.70 -2.97 -10.26
C GLY A 52 6.19 -3.15 -10.33
N ILE A 53 5.40 -2.32 -9.64
CA ILE A 53 3.94 -2.45 -9.56
C ILE A 53 3.31 -1.82 -10.81
N TRP A 54 3.81 -0.68 -11.28
CA TRP A 54 3.18 0.12 -12.34
C TRP A 54 3.00 -0.64 -13.66
N LYS A 55 3.90 -1.57 -13.98
CA LYS A 55 3.83 -2.41 -15.18
C LYS A 55 2.57 -3.30 -15.24
N HIS A 56 1.90 -3.50 -14.11
CA HIS A 56 0.67 -4.29 -13.99
C HIS A 56 -0.60 -3.44 -13.94
N VAL A 57 -0.47 -2.10 -13.95
CA VAL A 57 -1.60 -1.17 -14.01
C VAL A 57 -2.04 -1.07 -15.46
N GLU A 58 -3.28 -1.45 -15.74
CA GLU A 58 -3.81 -1.54 -17.10
C GLU A 58 -4.68 -0.33 -17.47
N ARG A 59 -5.31 0.32 -16.48
CA ARG A 59 -6.29 1.39 -16.72
C ARG A 59 -6.00 2.62 -15.87
N TYR A 60 -5.48 3.66 -16.51
CA TYR A 60 -5.30 4.98 -15.93
C TYR A 60 -5.53 6.08 -16.97
N GLN A 61 -5.81 7.29 -16.48
CA GLN A 61 -5.89 8.48 -17.31
C GLN A 61 -4.88 9.52 -16.82
N GLU A 62 -4.11 10.08 -17.75
CA GLU A 62 -3.21 11.19 -17.47
C GLU A 62 -3.99 12.50 -17.34
N VAL A 63 -3.60 13.30 -16.36
CA VAL A 63 -4.11 14.64 -16.11
C VAL A 63 -2.98 15.61 -16.42
N HIS A 64 -3.20 16.48 -17.40
CA HIS A 64 -2.21 17.46 -17.83
C HIS A 64 -2.42 18.83 -17.17
N ASN A 65 -3.67 19.21 -16.90
CA ASN A 65 -4.00 20.51 -16.32
C ASN A 65 -4.90 20.32 -15.09
N LEU A 66 -4.60 21.07 -14.04
CA LEU A 66 -5.46 21.19 -12.86
C LEU A 66 -5.98 22.62 -12.75
N LYS A 67 -7.32 22.77 -12.70
CA LYS A 67 -7.98 24.05 -12.41
C LYS A 67 -8.59 23.99 -11.02
N ILE A 68 -8.27 24.96 -10.20
CA ILE A 68 -8.78 25.11 -8.83
C ILE A 68 -9.52 26.45 -8.79
N TRP A 69 -10.80 26.45 -8.44
CA TRP A 69 -11.60 27.68 -8.37
C TRP A 69 -12.33 27.79 -7.03
N GLY A 70 -12.57 29.03 -6.61
CA GLY A 70 -13.24 29.36 -5.35
C GLY A 70 -14.70 29.77 -5.50
N LEU A 71 -15.27 30.28 -4.40
CA LEU A 71 -16.62 30.84 -4.36
C LEU A 71 -16.71 32.21 -5.04
N TYR A 72 -15.59 32.95 -5.12
CA TYR A 72 -15.58 34.26 -5.74
C TYR A 72 -15.45 34.14 -7.26
N PRO A 73 -16.27 34.87 -8.03
CA PRO A 73 -16.07 35.01 -9.47
C PRO A 73 -14.62 35.43 -9.77
N ASP A 74 -14.03 34.85 -10.81
CA ASP A 74 -12.66 35.11 -11.29
C ASP A 74 -11.52 34.67 -10.35
N SER A 75 -11.81 33.93 -9.27
CA SER A 75 -10.78 33.32 -8.44
C SER A 75 -10.45 31.89 -8.91
N PHE A 76 -9.47 31.75 -9.80
CA PHE A 76 -8.94 30.43 -10.18
C PHE A 76 -7.41 30.38 -10.22
N LEU A 77 -6.88 29.19 -9.94
CA LEU A 77 -5.48 28.80 -10.12
C LEU A 77 -5.43 27.67 -11.14
N GLU A 78 -4.64 27.83 -12.19
CA GLU A 78 -4.34 26.79 -13.15
C GLU A 78 -2.91 26.28 -12.92
N ILE A 79 -2.76 24.96 -12.94
CA ILE A 79 -1.48 24.27 -12.82
C ILE A 79 -1.33 23.40 -14.06
N ASP A 80 -0.39 23.79 -14.92
CA ASP A 80 -0.04 23.15 -16.20
C ASP A 80 1.47 22.82 -16.29
N ASN A 81 2.30 23.46 -15.44
CA ASN A 81 3.76 23.36 -15.48
C ASN A 81 4.32 22.23 -14.59
N SER A 82 4.15 20.98 -15.02
CA SER A 82 5.00 19.88 -14.55
C SER A 82 6.11 19.62 -15.59
N GLU A 83 7.30 19.17 -15.17
CA GLU A 83 8.45 18.94 -16.08
C GLU A 83 8.09 18.05 -17.29
N ASP A 84 7.18 17.08 -17.10
CA ASP A 84 6.71 16.15 -18.12
C ASP A 84 5.30 16.49 -18.67
N GLY A 85 4.72 17.62 -18.27
CA GLY A 85 3.36 18.03 -18.65
C GLY A 85 2.23 17.16 -18.08
N ILE A 86 2.52 16.26 -17.13
CA ILE A 86 1.55 15.43 -16.41
C ILE A 86 1.54 15.82 -14.93
N VAL A 87 0.40 16.31 -14.44
CA VAL A 87 0.21 16.70 -13.04
C VAL A 87 -0.30 15.57 -12.16
N ALA A 88 -1.02 14.60 -12.73
CA ALA A 88 -1.50 13.41 -12.01
C ALA A 88 -1.88 12.26 -12.96
N TYR A 89 -2.05 11.07 -12.37
CA TYR A 89 -2.62 9.88 -13.01
C TYR A 89 -3.86 9.48 -12.22
N VAL A 90 -5.04 9.51 -12.84
CA VAL A 90 -6.27 8.98 -12.23
C VAL A 90 -6.30 7.48 -12.48
N VAL A 91 -6.21 6.70 -11.42
CA VAL A 91 -6.15 5.22 -11.49
C VAL A 91 -7.27 4.63 -10.64
N GLU A 92 -7.93 3.58 -11.13
CA GLU A 92 -8.91 2.85 -10.33
C GLU A 92 -8.22 2.12 -9.16
N ASN A 93 -8.78 2.21 -7.96
CA ASN A 93 -8.18 1.59 -6.77
C ASN A 93 -8.13 0.06 -6.89
N SER A 94 -9.11 -0.54 -7.57
CA SER A 94 -9.12 -1.97 -7.89
C SER A 94 -7.93 -2.38 -8.76
N ASP A 95 -7.55 -1.54 -9.73
CA ASP A 95 -6.43 -1.79 -10.63
C ASP A 95 -5.09 -1.68 -9.87
N ILE A 96 -4.94 -0.66 -9.01
CA ILE A 96 -3.79 -0.55 -8.10
C ILE A 96 -3.65 -1.79 -7.21
N MET A 97 -4.76 -2.25 -6.60
CA MET A 97 -4.73 -3.42 -5.72
C MET A 97 -4.43 -4.71 -6.49
N GLN A 98 -4.94 -4.85 -7.72
CA GLN A 98 -4.59 -5.96 -8.60
C GLN A 98 -3.10 -5.94 -8.93
N ALA A 99 -2.56 -4.79 -9.34
CA ALA A 99 -1.17 -4.61 -9.69
C ALA A 99 -0.24 -4.96 -8.51
N ILE A 100 -0.58 -4.52 -7.30
CA ILE A 100 0.14 -4.88 -6.08
C ILE A 100 0.05 -6.39 -5.83
N SER A 101 -1.14 -6.98 -5.93
CA SER A 101 -1.37 -8.42 -5.72
C SER A 101 -0.56 -9.29 -6.70
N LYS A 102 -0.49 -8.90 -7.97
CA LYS A 102 0.36 -9.56 -8.98
C LYS A 102 1.84 -9.44 -8.62
N GLU A 103 2.30 -8.24 -8.22
CA GLU A 103 3.72 -8.02 -7.94
C GLU A 103 4.19 -8.73 -6.67
N ILE A 104 3.41 -8.74 -5.58
CA ILE A 104 3.82 -9.39 -4.32
C ILE A 104 3.99 -10.91 -4.45
N GLN A 105 3.25 -11.56 -5.36
CA GLN A 105 3.39 -12.99 -5.63
C GLN A 105 4.74 -13.35 -6.26
N SER A 106 5.41 -12.39 -6.90
CA SER A 106 6.74 -12.58 -7.49
C SER A 106 7.89 -12.45 -6.49
N ILE A 107 7.60 -12.06 -5.24
CA ILE A 107 8.61 -11.72 -4.24
C ILE A 107 8.85 -12.92 -3.31
N PRO A 108 10.03 -13.57 -3.35
CA PRO A 108 10.25 -14.84 -2.66
C PRO A 108 10.32 -14.72 -1.13
N ASN A 109 10.79 -13.59 -0.59
CA ASN A 109 10.92 -13.36 0.85
C ASN A 109 9.66 -12.75 1.50
N LEU A 110 8.55 -12.60 0.76
CA LEU A 110 7.29 -12.06 1.24
C LEU A 110 6.20 -13.14 1.27
N LYS A 111 5.67 -13.42 2.46
CA LYS A 111 4.51 -14.29 2.65
C LYS A 111 3.29 -13.48 3.06
N VAL A 112 2.13 -13.75 2.47
CA VAL A 112 0.86 -13.14 2.87
C VAL A 112 -0.01 -14.17 3.59
N LEU A 113 -0.50 -13.82 4.78
CA LEU A 113 -1.47 -14.60 5.53
C LEU A 113 -2.84 -13.94 5.40
N TYR A 114 -3.66 -14.48 4.50
CA TYR A 114 -5.04 -14.02 4.26
C TYR A 114 -6.02 -14.58 5.29
N LYS A 115 -7.16 -13.89 5.45
CA LYS A 115 -8.20 -14.23 6.42
C LYS A 115 -7.67 -14.33 7.85
N LYS A 116 -6.72 -13.48 8.21
CA LYS A 116 -6.11 -13.42 9.54
C LYS A 116 -6.31 -12.05 10.16
N ASN A 117 -6.91 -12.01 11.34
CA ASN A 117 -7.03 -10.79 12.12
C ASN A 117 -6.13 -10.87 13.35
N ILE A 118 -5.43 -9.78 13.64
CA ILE A 118 -4.66 -9.65 14.87
C ILE A 118 -5.64 -9.52 16.04
N THR A 119 -5.55 -10.34 17.08
CA THR A 119 -6.37 -10.23 18.30
C THR A 119 -5.64 -9.47 19.39
N ASN A 120 -4.34 -9.70 19.54
CA ASN A 120 -3.50 -9.06 20.54
C ASN A 120 -2.15 -8.64 19.94
N VAL A 121 -1.59 -7.55 20.47
CA VAL A 121 -0.26 -7.05 20.12
C VAL A 121 0.52 -6.90 21.42
N ASN A 122 1.60 -7.64 21.57
CA ASN A 122 2.47 -7.59 22.73
C ASN A 122 3.79 -6.89 22.37
N ILE A 123 3.87 -5.62 22.77
CA ILE A 123 5.06 -4.78 22.69
C ILE A 123 5.51 -4.25 24.05
N LYS A 124 4.93 -4.78 25.14
CA LYS A 124 5.18 -4.30 26.50
C LYS A 124 6.49 -4.90 27.03
N ASN A 125 7.27 -4.08 27.74
CA ASN A 125 8.58 -4.41 28.29
C ASN A 125 9.72 -4.61 27.28
N MET A 126 9.77 -3.80 26.22
CA MET A 126 10.95 -3.69 25.31
C MET A 126 12.23 -3.12 25.97
N ASN A 127 12.30 -3.09 27.30
CA ASN A 127 13.46 -2.59 28.04
C ASN A 127 14.65 -3.58 28.03
N SER A 128 14.43 -4.81 27.54
CA SER A 128 15.47 -5.81 27.36
C SER A 128 15.79 -5.96 25.87
N LEU A 129 17.08 -6.07 25.54
CA LEU A 129 17.57 -6.38 24.19
C LEU A 129 17.05 -7.72 23.64
N THR A 130 16.49 -8.58 24.49
CA THR A 130 15.96 -9.91 24.13
C THR A 130 14.45 -9.95 23.89
N SER A 131 13.71 -8.89 24.23
CA SER A 131 12.26 -8.86 24.03
C SER A 131 11.92 -8.42 22.60
N LEU A 132 11.31 -9.32 21.83
CA LEU A 132 10.86 -9.06 20.46
C LEU A 132 9.34 -8.85 20.42
N PRO A 133 8.83 -7.93 19.57
CA PRO A 133 7.40 -7.75 19.37
C PRO A 133 6.72 -9.05 18.93
N ALA A 134 5.58 -9.34 19.54
CA ALA A 134 4.74 -10.49 19.22
C ALA A 134 3.29 -10.08 18.94
N ILE A 135 2.64 -10.83 18.05
CA ILE A 135 1.22 -10.68 17.75
C ILE A 135 0.52 -12.04 17.92
N THR A 136 -0.73 -12.01 18.36
CA THR A 136 -1.62 -13.17 18.39
C THR A 136 -2.68 -12.97 17.32
N LEU A 137 -2.97 -14.00 16.54
CA LEU A 137 -4.02 -14.00 15.51
C LEU A 137 -5.35 -14.56 16.05
N ASP A 138 -6.39 -14.50 15.24
CA ASP A 138 -7.74 -14.97 15.55
C ASP A 138 -7.89 -16.50 15.60
N ASP A 139 -6.97 -17.24 14.99
CA ASP A 139 -6.86 -18.69 15.12
C ASP A 139 -6.01 -19.13 16.32
N GLY A 140 -5.56 -18.19 17.16
CA GLY A 140 -4.70 -18.44 18.31
C GLY A 140 -3.23 -18.64 17.98
N SER A 141 -2.82 -18.56 16.71
CA SER A 141 -1.40 -18.61 16.36
C SER A 141 -0.67 -17.34 16.81
N GLU A 142 0.60 -17.53 17.21
CA GLU A 142 1.47 -16.45 17.66
C GLU A 142 2.64 -16.27 16.69
N HIS A 143 2.97 -15.00 16.41
CA HIS A 143 4.09 -14.63 15.57
C HIS A 143 4.96 -13.61 16.30
N GLN A 144 6.26 -13.90 16.36
CA GLN A 144 7.28 -13.01 16.89
C GLN A 144 8.16 -12.49 15.75
N CYS A 145 8.58 -11.24 15.81
CA CYS A 145 9.34 -10.60 14.75
C CYS A 145 10.34 -9.59 15.30
N MET A 146 11.38 -9.26 14.54
CA MET A 146 12.34 -8.20 14.94
C MET A 146 11.77 -6.80 14.77
N LEU A 147 10.83 -6.62 13.82
CA LEU A 147 10.21 -5.36 13.50
C LEU A 147 8.74 -5.59 13.17
N LEU A 148 7.86 -4.94 13.93
CA LEU A 148 6.43 -4.90 13.68
C LEU A 148 6.07 -3.55 13.03
N VAL A 149 5.49 -3.58 11.83
CA VAL A 149 5.06 -2.38 11.10
C VAL A 149 3.54 -2.31 11.07
N GLY A 150 2.97 -1.32 11.76
CA GLY A 150 1.53 -1.03 11.70
C GLY A 150 1.15 -0.27 10.43
N ALA A 151 0.53 -0.95 9.47
CA ALA A 151 -0.01 -0.37 8.24
C ALA A 151 -1.52 -0.66 8.07
N ASP A 152 -2.22 -0.82 9.20
CA ASP A 152 -3.62 -1.25 9.36
C ASP A 152 -4.62 -0.06 9.53
N GLY A 153 -4.20 1.14 9.16
CA GLY A 153 -5.08 2.31 9.00
C GLY A 153 -5.61 2.93 10.30
N VAL A 154 -6.80 3.56 10.21
CA VAL A 154 -7.39 4.35 11.30
C VAL A 154 -7.71 3.52 12.54
N ASN A 155 -8.00 2.23 12.39
CA ASN A 155 -8.34 1.33 13.50
C ASN A 155 -7.16 0.49 13.98
N SER A 156 -5.94 0.96 13.74
CA SER A 156 -4.71 0.21 14.00
C SER A 156 -4.64 -0.38 15.41
N LYS A 157 -4.40 -1.69 15.50
CA LYS A 157 -4.15 -2.39 16.76
C LYS A 157 -2.71 -2.18 17.22
N VAL A 158 -1.78 -2.08 16.28
CA VAL A 158 -0.37 -1.80 16.58
C VAL A 158 -0.20 -0.43 17.24
N ARG A 159 -0.92 0.60 16.76
CA ARG A 159 -0.87 1.94 17.36
C ARG A 159 -1.48 2.02 18.77
N LYS A 160 -2.41 1.12 19.11
CA LYS A 160 -3.11 1.11 20.40
C LYS A 160 -2.39 0.27 21.47
N ALA A 161 -1.37 -0.50 21.08
CA ALA A 161 -0.69 -1.49 21.92
C ALA A 161 0.31 -0.88 22.90
#